data_AF-A0A357QHS9-F1
#
_entry.id   AF-A0A357QHS9-F1
#
_cell.length_a   1.000
_cell.length_b   1.000
_cell.length_c   1.000
_cell.angle_alpha   90.00
_cell.angle_beta   90.00
_cell.angle_gamma   90.00
#
_symmetry.space_group_name_H-M   'P 1'
#
loop_
_entity.id
_entity.type
_entity.pdbx_description
1 polymer ?
#
loop_
_entity_poly.entity_id
_entity_poly.type
_entity_poly.pdbx_seq_one_letter_code
_entity_poly.pdbx_strand_id
1 'polypeptide(L)'
;MVVLTEEVGELARVMARKYGDQSAKPSEKDLNLDDEIADVMWVLICIANQSGVDLETVFNENIRKKTERDKDRHLKNEKLR
;
A
#
# COMPACT_ATOMS: atom_id res chain seq x y z
N MET A 1 -15.21 1.90 6.71
CA MET A 1 -14.98 0.60 6.04
C MET A 1 -15.14 0.72 4.53
N VAL A 2 -16.32 1.08 4.01
CA VAL A 2 -16.61 1.21 2.57
C VAL A 2 -15.52 2.01 1.82
N VAL A 3 -15.20 3.22 2.27
CA VAL A 3 -14.20 4.09 1.63
C VAL A 3 -12.81 3.41 1.52
N LEU A 4 -12.31 2.76 2.58
CA LEU A 4 -11.01 2.07 2.50
C LEU A 4 -11.00 0.95 1.46
N THR A 5 -12.10 0.22 1.32
CA THR A 5 -12.23 -0.82 0.28
C THR A 5 -12.43 -0.25 -1.12
N GLU A 6 -12.90 0.98 -1.23
CA GLU A 6 -13.05 1.75 -2.47
C GLU A 6 -11.68 2.20 -2.98
N GLU A 7 -10.91 2.97 -2.18
CA GLU A 7 -9.57 3.44 -2.58
C GLU A 7 -8.61 2.28 -2.89
N VAL A 8 -8.68 1.18 -2.12
CA VAL A 8 -7.87 -0.03 -2.40
C VAL A 8 -8.27 -0.69 -3.72
N GLY A 9 -9.54 -0.59 -4.12
CA GLY A 9 -10.04 -1.06 -5.42
C GLY A 9 -9.59 -0.18 -6.59
N GLU A 10 -9.63 1.15 -6.40
CA GLU A 10 -9.15 2.15 -7.36
C GLU A 10 -7.63 1.98 -7.59
N LEU A 11 -6.83 1.89 -6.51
CA LEU A 11 -5.40 1.56 -6.56
C LEU A 11 -5.11 0.21 -7.23
N ALA A 12 -5.86 -0.84 -6.90
CA ALA A 12 -5.70 -2.15 -7.51
C ALA A 12 -5.98 -2.14 -9.03
N ARG A 13 -6.97 -1.34 -9.47
CA ARG A 13 -7.28 -1.10 -10.89
C ARG A 13 -6.12 -0.42 -11.60
N VAL A 14 -5.49 0.61 -11.02
CA VAL A 14 -4.30 1.26 -11.60
C VAL A 14 -3.12 0.29 -11.66
N MET A 15 -2.84 -0.45 -10.58
CA MET A 15 -1.76 -1.44 -10.54
C MET A 15 -1.92 -2.53 -11.61
N ALA A 16 -3.13 -3.07 -11.78
CA ALA A 16 -3.42 -4.10 -12.78
C ALA A 16 -3.27 -3.60 -14.23
N ARG A 17 -3.54 -2.32 -14.49
CA ARG A 17 -3.35 -1.67 -15.80
C ARG A 17 -1.89 -1.31 -16.11
N LYS A 18 -1.13 -0.91 -15.10
CA LYS A 18 0.24 -0.38 -15.24
C LYS A 18 1.31 -1.48 -15.19
N TYR A 19 1.06 -2.55 -14.44
CA TYR A 19 2.04 -3.62 -14.18
C TYR A 19 1.50 -5.05 -14.39
N GLY A 20 0.19 -5.21 -14.67
CA GLY A 20 -0.43 -6.50 -14.95
C GLY A 20 -0.83 -6.67 -16.41
N ASP A 21 -1.47 -7.81 -16.73
CA ASP A 21 -1.84 -8.17 -18.10
C ASP A 21 -3.06 -7.40 -18.67
N GLN A 22 -3.60 -6.42 -17.94
CA GLN A 22 -4.79 -5.70 -18.37
C GLN A 22 -4.44 -4.48 -19.23
N SER A 23 -4.80 -4.52 -20.52
CA SER A 23 -4.65 -3.37 -21.44
C SER A 23 -5.32 -2.09 -20.91
N ALA A 24 -4.56 -0.99 -20.87
CA ALA A 24 -5.12 0.34 -20.61
C ALA A 24 -6.06 0.78 -21.75
N LYS A 25 -7.21 1.38 -21.40
CA LYS A 25 -8.09 1.99 -22.42
C LYS A 25 -7.54 3.35 -22.86
N PRO A 26 -7.77 3.80 -24.10
CA PRO A 26 -7.33 5.12 -24.57
C PRO A 26 -7.90 6.31 -23.77
N SER A 27 -9.02 6.10 -23.07
CA SER A 27 -9.68 7.05 -22.16
C SER A 27 -9.11 7.05 -20.74
N GLU A 28 -8.31 6.05 -20.37
CA GLU A 28 -7.70 5.87 -19.05
C GLU A 28 -6.25 6.43 -19.08
N LYS A 29 -6.06 7.62 -19.66
CA LYS A 29 -4.72 8.24 -19.82
C LYS A 29 -4.12 8.79 -18.53
N ASP A 30 -4.96 9.13 -17.57
CA ASP A 30 -4.59 9.79 -16.31
C ASP A 30 -4.74 8.83 -15.12
N LEU A 31 -4.31 7.58 -15.26
CA LEU A 31 -4.20 6.62 -14.15
C LEU A 31 -3.03 7.02 -13.22
N ASN A 32 -3.26 8.01 -12.36
CA ASN A 32 -2.24 8.53 -11.45
C ASN A 32 -2.07 7.62 -10.22
N LEU A 33 -1.09 6.72 -10.30
CA LEU A 33 -0.72 5.83 -9.20
C LEU A 33 -0.38 6.58 -7.90
N ASP A 34 0.16 7.79 -8.00
CA ASP A 34 0.64 8.53 -6.82
C ASP A 34 -0.53 9.08 -6.00
N ASP A 35 -1.63 9.50 -6.66
CA ASP A 35 -2.87 9.95 -6.01
C ASP A 35 -3.57 8.77 -5.32
N GLU A 36 -3.74 7.65 -6.03
CA GLU A 36 -4.38 6.43 -5.51
C GLU A 36 -3.66 5.86 -4.25
N ILE A 37 -2.33 5.99 -4.19
CA ILE A 37 -1.55 5.63 -2.99
C ILE A 37 -1.79 6.65 -1.87
N ALA A 38 -1.90 7.94 -2.19
CA ALA A 38 -2.17 8.99 -1.22
C ALA A 38 -3.58 8.86 -0.62
N ASP A 39 -4.59 8.51 -1.41
CA ASP A 39 -5.98 8.34 -0.94
C ASP A 39 -6.12 7.13 0.00
N VAL A 40 -5.52 5.98 -0.34
CA VAL A 40 -5.43 4.83 0.58
C VAL A 40 -4.74 5.23 1.89
N MET A 41 -3.63 5.97 1.83
CA MET A 41 -2.91 6.43 3.03
C MET A 41 -3.75 7.41 3.86
N TRP A 42 -4.44 8.35 3.21
CA TRP A 42 -5.30 9.34 3.86
C TRP A 42 -6.45 8.67 4.62
N VAL A 43 -7.15 7.71 3.99
CA VAL A 43 -8.23 6.96 4.66
C VAL A 43 -7.70 6.15 5.85
N LEU A 44 -6.51 5.55 5.74
CA LEU A 44 -5.88 4.83 6.86
C LEU A 44 -5.54 5.78 8.04
N ILE A 45 -5.02 6.97 7.76
CA ILE A 45 -4.77 8.02 8.78
C ILE A 45 -6.09 8.45 9.44
N CYS A 46 -7.15 8.66 8.66
CA CYS A 46 -8.47 8.99 9.20
C CYS A 46 -9.01 7.89 10.12
N ILE A 47 -8.85 6.61 9.75
CA ILE A 47 -9.25 5.47 10.59
C ILE A 47 -8.44 5.41 11.89
N ALA A 48 -7.11 5.61 11.83
CA ALA A 48 -6.26 5.63 13.01
C ALA A 48 -6.67 6.75 13.99
N ASN A 49 -6.86 7.97 13.46
CA ASN A 49 -7.31 9.13 14.25
C ASN A 49 -8.68 8.89 14.90
N GLN A 50 -9.65 8.33 14.17
CA GLN A 50 -10.99 8.03 14.69
C GLN A 50 -11.01 6.90 15.74
N SER A 51 -10.04 5.99 15.68
CA SER A 51 -9.93 4.86 16.62
C SER A 51 -9.00 5.12 17.81
N GLY A 52 -8.41 6.31 17.89
CA GLY A 52 -7.45 6.67 18.96
C GLY A 52 -6.11 5.94 18.86
N VAL A 53 -5.75 5.45 17.67
CA VAL A 53 -4.49 4.76 17.41
C VAL A 53 -3.42 5.80 17.08
N ASP A 54 -2.39 5.88 17.92
CA ASP A 54 -1.12 6.54 17.57
C ASP A 54 -0.42 5.73 16.47
N LEU A 55 -0.67 6.12 15.22
CA LEU A 55 -0.16 5.44 14.04
C LEU A 55 1.38 5.52 13.96
N GLU A 56 1.99 6.63 14.38
CA GLU A 56 3.44 6.81 14.32
C GLU A 56 4.15 5.83 15.27
N THR A 57 3.74 5.81 16.55
CA THR A 57 4.32 4.90 17.55
C THR A 57 4.13 3.45 17.14
N VAL A 58 2.90 3.06 16.75
CA VAL A 58 2.59 1.66 16.38
C VAL A 58 3.33 1.25 15.10
N PHE A 59 3.45 2.13 14.10
CA PHE A 59 4.18 1.86 12.87
C PHE A 59 5.67 1.64 13.14
N ASN A 60 6.31 2.55 13.89
CA ASN A 60 7.73 2.46 14.25
C ASN A 60 8.05 1.16 15.02
N GLU A 61 7.21 0.78 16.00
CA GLU A 61 7.32 -0.51 16.69
C GLU A 61 7.18 -1.71 15.74
N ASN A 62 6.24 -1.65 14.79
CA ASN A 62 5.95 -2.74 13.86
C ASN A 62 7.13 -2.96 12.90
N ILE A 63 7.73 -1.88 12.41
CA ILE A 63 8.96 -1.92 11.60
C ILE A 63 10.12 -2.51 12.40
N ARG A 64 10.36 -2.04 13.65
CA ARG A 64 11.42 -2.62 14.52
C ARG A 64 11.27 -4.13 14.68
N LYS A 65 10.07 -4.60 15.06
CA LYS A 65 9.74 -6.02 15.24
C LYS A 65 9.94 -6.84 13.96
N LYS A 66 9.57 -6.29 12.79
CA LYS A 66 9.82 -6.94 11.48
C LYS A 66 11.31 -7.01 11.17
N THR A 67 12.05 -5.92 11.31
CA THR A 67 13.51 -5.87 11.06
C THR A 67 14.27 -6.87 11.94
N GLU A 68 13.94 -6.97 13.22
CA GLU A 68 14.54 -7.95 14.15
C GLU A 68 14.24 -9.40 13.74
N ARG A 69 12.97 -9.71 13.45
CA ARG A 69 12.52 -11.05 13.04
C ARG A 69 13.06 -11.48 11.68
N ASP A 70 13.23 -10.53 10.76
CA ASP A 70 13.46 -10.80 9.34
C ASP A 70 14.92 -10.61 8.90
N LYS A 71 15.78 -10.11 9.82
CA LYS A 71 17.20 -9.77 9.65
C LYS A 71 17.98 -10.74 8.76
N ASP A 72 17.81 -12.04 8.99
CA ASP A 72 18.60 -13.08 8.31
C ASP A 72 17.80 -13.88 7.27
N ARG A 73 16.46 -13.71 7.19
CA ARG A 73 15.56 -14.62 6.46
C ARG A 73 15.83 -14.69 4.95
N HIS A 74 16.32 -13.60 4.35
CA HIS A 74 16.52 -13.51 2.91
C HIS A 74 18.00 -13.40 2.48
N LEU A 75 18.96 -13.40 3.41
CA LEU A 75 20.39 -13.22 3.13
C LEU A 75 21.00 -14.26 2.19
N LYS A 76 20.35 -15.43 2.03
CA LYS A 76 20.78 -16.53 1.15
C LYS A 76 19.77 -16.88 0.06
N ASN A 77 18.79 -16.01 -0.22
CA ASN A 77 17.80 -16.27 -1.27
C ASN A 77 18.33 -15.86 -2.65
N GLU A 78 18.79 -16.84 -3.44
CA GLU A 78 19.30 -16.61 -4.80
C GLU A 78 18.27 -16.00 -5.76
N LYS A 79 16.97 -16.13 -5.48
CA LYS A 79 15.89 -15.51 -6.28
C LYS A 79 15.74 -14.00 -6.05
N LEU A 80 16.50 -13.41 -5.13
CA LEU A 80 16.49 -11.98 -4.78
C LEU A 80 17.85 -11.31 -5.08
N ARG A 81 18.65 -11.91 -5.96
CA ARG A 81 19.90 -11.37 -6.50
C ARG A 81 19.78 -11.09 -7.98
#